data_AF-A0A317UAR1-F1
#
_entry.id   AF-A0A317UAR1-F1
#
_cell.length_a   1.000
_cell.length_b   1.000
_cell.length_c   1.000
_cell.angle_alpha   90.00
_cell.angle_beta   90.00
_cell.angle_gamma   90.00
#
_symmetry.space_group_name_H-M   'P 1'
#
loop_
_entity.id
_entity.type
_entity.pdbx_description
1 polymer ?
#
loop_
_entity_poly.entity_id
_entity_poly.type
_entity_poly.pdbx_seq_one_letter_code
_entity_poly.pdbx_strand_id
1 'polypeptide(L)'
;TNQVRIKHGSAPVVENEALDRGAAVRAKEIYTKFSHERPDGSNFSTAYYDAGAGNILGENITTGNTPKRAVYLWENSRGHLVAMIDKEATHIGVGVYKNFWVQIFAKNPGQKYTLTVYANGGTFPSKGGAERFEMRVPARADVKLSTIDIPEKEGSNFIGWTEIDDTFNIESGLTDLDAIKSGIETHMYDNKTLKANWTDTSDSSDSSD
;
A
#
# COMPACT_ATOMS: atom_id res chain seq x y z
N THR A 1 -2.27 -17.58 -19.20
CA THR A 1 -1.23 -16.52 -19.10
C THR A 1 0.18 -17.03 -19.34
N ASN A 2 0.70 -18.05 -18.63
CA ASN A 2 2.08 -18.52 -18.84
C ASN A 2 2.42 -18.94 -20.29
N GLN A 3 1.46 -19.52 -21.03
CA GLN A 3 1.64 -19.79 -22.47
C GLN A 3 1.91 -18.52 -23.29
N VAL A 4 1.20 -17.41 -22.99
CA VAL A 4 1.43 -16.10 -23.64
C VAL A 4 2.79 -15.55 -23.23
N ARG A 5 3.16 -15.64 -21.95
CA ARG A 5 4.47 -15.17 -21.46
C ARG A 5 5.61 -15.87 -22.18
N ILE A 6 5.57 -17.20 -22.27
CA ILE A 6 6.58 -18.01 -22.97
C ILE A 6 6.62 -17.65 -24.47
N LYS A 7 5.46 -17.53 -25.12
CA LYS A 7 5.36 -17.11 -26.53
C LYS A 7 6.05 -15.76 -26.79
N HIS A 8 6.01 -14.85 -25.82
CA HIS A 8 6.58 -13.50 -25.91
C HIS A 8 7.95 -13.36 -25.22
N GLY A 9 8.60 -14.46 -24.82
CA GLY A 9 9.96 -14.44 -24.27
C GLY A 9 10.07 -13.98 -22.81
N SER A 10 8.97 -14.01 -22.05
CA SER A 10 8.94 -13.69 -20.62
C SER A 10 8.86 -14.96 -19.78
N ALA A 11 9.53 -14.96 -18.62
CA ALA A 11 9.51 -16.07 -17.68
C ALA A 11 8.09 -16.35 -17.16
N PRO A 12 7.72 -17.62 -16.90
CA PRO A 12 6.42 -17.93 -16.29
C PRO A 12 6.32 -17.30 -14.89
N VAL A 13 5.10 -16.94 -14.51
CA VAL A 13 4.75 -16.44 -13.17
C VAL A 13 4.13 -17.53 -12.33
N VAL A 14 4.27 -17.40 -11.01
CA VAL A 14 3.70 -18.30 -10.00
C VAL A 14 2.47 -17.67 -9.38
N GLU A 15 1.43 -18.46 -9.11
CA GLU A 15 0.22 -17.98 -8.44
C GLU A 15 0.52 -17.54 -7.00
N ASN A 16 -0.22 -16.53 -6.50
CA ASN A 16 -0.07 -16.03 -5.14
C ASN A 16 -1.43 -15.75 -4.48
N GLU A 17 -1.67 -16.37 -3.33
CA GLU A 17 -2.96 -16.32 -2.64
C GLU A 17 -3.39 -14.89 -2.23
N ALA A 18 -2.46 -14.04 -1.81
CA ALA A 18 -2.79 -12.66 -1.45
C ALA A 18 -3.21 -11.85 -2.68
N LEU A 19 -2.55 -12.06 -3.81
CA LEU A 19 -2.97 -11.48 -5.09
C LEU A 19 -4.34 -12.01 -5.54
N ASP A 20 -4.64 -13.30 -5.36
CA ASP A 20 -5.95 -13.88 -5.69
C ASP A 20 -7.07 -13.28 -4.84
N ARG A 21 -6.86 -13.11 -3.53
CA ARG A 21 -7.82 -12.44 -2.64
C ARG A 21 -8.09 -11.01 -3.08
N GLY A 22 -7.05 -10.24 -3.39
CA GLY A 22 -7.19 -8.88 -3.93
C GLY A 22 -7.93 -8.88 -5.28
N ALA A 23 -7.57 -9.79 -6.20
CA ALA A 23 -8.20 -9.91 -7.51
C ALA A 23 -9.68 -10.31 -7.41
N ALA A 24 -10.06 -11.12 -6.41
CA ALA A 24 -11.46 -11.48 -6.16
C ALA A 24 -12.30 -10.28 -5.66
N VAL A 25 -11.71 -9.41 -4.82
CA VAL A 25 -12.34 -8.13 -4.46
C VAL A 25 -12.50 -7.26 -5.70
N ARG A 26 -11.42 -7.09 -6.46
CA ARG A 26 -11.40 -6.31 -7.70
C ARG A 26 -12.42 -6.81 -8.72
N ALA A 27 -12.58 -8.13 -8.89
CA ALA A 27 -13.56 -8.71 -9.81
C ALA A 27 -15.02 -8.28 -9.48
N LYS A 28 -15.35 -8.18 -8.19
CA LYS A 28 -16.66 -7.68 -7.74
C LYS A 28 -16.78 -6.16 -7.95
N GLU A 29 -15.71 -5.42 -7.70
CA GLU A 29 -15.67 -3.98 -7.90
C GLU A 29 -15.82 -3.60 -9.38
N ILE A 30 -15.14 -4.30 -10.30
CA ILE A 30 -15.25 -4.04 -11.74
C ILE A 30 -16.61 -4.41 -12.33
N TYR A 31 -17.32 -5.36 -11.70
CA TYR A 31 -18.72 -5.64 -12.02
C TYR A 31 -19.62 -4.44 -11.70
N THR A 32 -19.34 -3.74 -10.60
CA THR A 32 -20.06 -2.51 -10.20
C THR A 32 -19.63 -1.30 -11.04
N LYS A 33 -18.32 -1.14 -11.28
CA LYS A 33 -17.71 -0.03 -12.02
C LYS A 33 -16.52 -0.56 -12.80
N PHE A 34 -16.67 -0.75 -14.11
CA PHE A 34 -15.61 -1.29 -14.97
C PHE A 34 -14.47 -0.26 -15.18
N SER A 35 -13.59 -0.15 -14.19
CA SER A 35 -12.47 0.79 -14.12
C SER A 35 -11.31 0.22 -13.30
N HIS A 36 -10.09 0.67 -13.58
CA HIS A 36 -8.93 0.46 -12.71
C HIS A 36 -8.96 1.30 -11.44
N GLU A 37 -9.76 2.37 -11.42
CA GLU A 37 -10.10 3.06 -10.17
C GLU A 37 -11.17 2.26 -9.44
N ARG A 38 -10.95 2.03 -8.14
CA ARG A 38 -11.91 1.34 -7.27
C ARG A 38 -13.20 2.18 -7.12
N PRO A 39 -14.33 1.58 -6.72
CA PRO A 39 -15.59 2.31 -6.56
C PRO A 39 -15.52 3.44 -5.53
N ASP A 40 -14.65 3.32 -4.54
CA ASP A 40 -14.38 4.33 -3.52
C ASP A 40 -13.41 5.45 -3.97
N GLY A 41 -12.92 5.39 -5.21
CA GLY A 41 -11.98 6.36 -5.77
C GLY A 41 -10.50 6.03 -5.54
N SER A 42 -10.18 4.98 -4.79
CA SER A 42 -8.78 4.57 -4.58
C SER A 42 -8.21 3.81 -5.79
N ASN A 43 -6.88 3.72 -5.86
CA ASN A 43 -6.18 2.98 -6.93
C ASN A 43 -6.44 1.46 -6.80
N PHE A 44 -6.48 0.70 -7.91
CA PHE A 44 -6.61 -0.77 -7.85
C PHE A 44 -5.59 -1.44 -6.94
N SER A 45 -4.36 -0.91 -6.86
CA SER A 45 -3.25 -1.49 -6.08
C SER A 45 -3.62 -1.66 -4.60
N THR A 46 -4.46 -0.78 -4.05
CA THR A 46 -4.86 -0.81 -2.63
C THR A 46 -5.60 -2.10 -2.28
N ALA A 47 -6.40 -2.68 -3.18
CA ALA A 47 -7.07 -3.96 -2.92
C ALA A 47 -6.09 -5.12 -2.68
N TYR A 48 -4.90 -5.05 -3.28
CA TYR A 48 -3.85 -6.07 -3.13
C TYR A 48 -2.99 -5.79 -1.89
N TYR A 49 -2.73 -4.52 -1.59
CA TYR A 49 -2.11 -4.12 -0.31
C TYR A 49 -2.96 -4.53 0.89
N ASP A 50 -4.27 -4.29 0.83
CA ASP A 50 -5.26 -4.72 1.84
C ASP A 50 -5.26 -6.25 2.03
N ALA A 51 -5.00 -7.00 0.94
CA ALA A 51 -4.88 -8.45 0.96
C ALA A 51 -3.48 -8.95 1.43
N GLY A 52 -2.54 -8.03 1.66
CA GLY A 52 -1.20 -8.29 2.19
C GLY A 52 -0.10 -8.48 1.13
N ALA A 53 -0.37 -8.18 -0.15
CA ALA A 53 0.57 -8.32 -1.25
C ALA A 53 1.20 -6.98 -1.64
N GLY A 54 2.53 -6.91 -1.71
CA GLY A 54 3.28 -5.72 -2.12
C GLY A 54 3.73 -5.73 -3.59
N ASN A 55 4.44 -4.68 -3.99
CA ASN A 55 5.15 -4.60 -5.29
C ASN A 55 4.25 -4.90 -6.50
N ILE A 56 3.07 -4.29 -6.52
CA ILE A 56 2.10 -4.44 -7.61
C ILE A 56 2.64 -3.78 -8.89
N LEU A 57 2.51 -4.48 -10.02
CA LEU A 57 3.02 -4.03 -11.32
C LEU A 57 1.89 -3.60 -12.26
N GLY A 58 0.96 -4.50 -12.59
CA GLY A 58 -0.07 -4.22 -13.59
C GLY A 58 -1.32 -5.08 -13.42
N GLU A 59 -2.47 -4.43 -13.50
CA GLU A 59 -3.79 -5.06 -13.51
C GLU A 59 -4.32 -5.11 -14.94
N ASN A 60 -4.85 -6.26 -15.34
CA ASN A 60 -5.67 -6.41 -16.53
C ASN A 60 -7.08 -6.80 -16.13
N ILE A 61 -8.07 -6.09 -16.67
CA ILE A 61 -9.49 -6.35 -16.45
C ILE A 61 -10.17 -6.63 -17.78
N THR A 62 -11.13 -7.56 -17.81
CA THR A 62 -11.93 -7.81 -19.03
C THR A 62 -13.25 -8.48 -18.69
N THR A 63 -14.13 -8.56 -19.67
CA THR A 63 -15.31 -9.41 -19.62
C THR A 63 -15.14 -10.57 -20.61
N GLY A 64 -15.62 -11.75 -20.24
CA GLY A 64 -15.51 -12.91 -21.12
C GLY A 64 -16.23 -14.13 -20.59
N ASN A 65 -16.79 -14.93 -21.48
CA ASN A 65 -17.55 -16.11 -21.08
C ASN A 65 -16.64 -17.27 -20.61
N THR A 66 -15.34 -17.22 -20.93
CA THR A 66 -14.39 -18.28 -20.58
C THR A 66 -13.01 -17.71 -20.22
N PRO A 67 -12.21 -18.43 -19.42
CA PRO A 67 -10.82 -18.04 -19.12
C PRO A 67 -9.98 -17.87 -20.40
N LYS A 68 -10.14 -18.79 -21.37
CA LYS A 68 -9.41 -18.73 -22.65
C LYS A 68 -9.74 -17.45 -23.43
N ARG A 69 -11.01 -17.01 -23.40
CA ARG A 69 -11.42 -15.76 -24.04
C ARG A 69 -10.84 -14.55 -23.32
N ALA A 70 -10.82 -14.52 -21.99
CA ALA A 70 -10.23 -13.42 -21.23
C ALA A 70 -8.73 -13.26 -21.55
N VAL A 71 -7.96 -14.37 -21.51
CA VAL A 71 -6.53 -14.37 -21.88
C VAL A 71 -6.32 -13.91 -23.32
N TYR A 72 -7.13 -14.40 -24.26
CA TYR A 72 -7.06 -13.96 -25.66
C TYR A 72 -7.30 -12.44 -25.79
N LEU A 73 -8.28 -11.88 -25.09
CA LEU A 73 -8.60 -10.45 -25.15
C LEU A 73 -7.44 -9.59 -24.64
N TRP A 74 -6.81 -10.00 -23.54
CA TRP A 74 -5.63 -9.31 -23.03
C TRP A 74 -4.42 -9.43 -23.95
N GLU A 75 -4.15 -10.62 -24.49
CA GLU A 75 -3.03 -10.83 -25.41
C GLU A 75 -3.15 -9.98 -26.69
N ASN A 76 -4.37 -9.81 -27.21
CA ASN A 76 -4.63 -9.07 -28.45
C ASN A 76 -4.88 -7.57 -28.24
N SER A 77 -4.59 -7.05 -27.05
CA SER A 77 -4.68 -5.63 -26.74
C SER A 77 -3.33 -5.14 -26.26
N ARG A 78 -2.71 -4.19 -26.99
CA ARG A 78 -1.35 -3.72 -26.70
C ARG A 78 -1.19 -3.26 -25.25
N GLY A 79 -2.16 -2.53 -24.70
CA GLY A 79 -2.11 -2.05 -23.31
C GLY A 79 -2.09 -3.20 -22.31
N HIS A 80 -2.97 -4.20 -22.49
CA HIS A 80 -3.03 -5.36 -21.60
C HIS A 80 -1.84 -6.32 -21.78
N LEU A 81 -1.34 -6.46 -23.01
CA LEU A 81 -0.21 -7.33 -23.31
C LEU A 81 1.05 -6.87 -22.55
N VAL A 82 1.26 -5.56 -22.38
CA VAL A 82 2.40 -5.01 -21.62
C VAL A 82 2.44 -5.58 -20.20
N ALA A 83 1.33 -5.56 -19.47
CA ALA A 83 1.26 -6.15 -18.13
C ALA A 83 1.49 -7.67 -18.17
N MET A 84 0.93 -8.37 -19.18
CA MET A 84 1.10 -9.81 -19.32
C MET A 84 2.54 -10.23 -19.51
N ILE A 85 3.35 -9.46 -20.25
CA ILE A 85 4.72 -9.82 -20.62
C ILE A 85 5.77 -9.08 -19.81
N ASP A 86 5.37 -8.32 -18.80
CA ASP A 86 6.30 -7.62 -17.91
C ASP A 86 7.34 -8.61 -17.37
N LYS A 87 8.61 -8.29 -17.62
CA LYS A 87 9.76 -9.12 -17.26
C LYS A 87 10.05 -9.07 -15.76
N GLU A 88 9.57 -8.05 -15.06
CA GLU A 88 9.71 -7.96 -13.61
C GLU A 88 8.68 -8.83 -12.86
N ALA A 89 7.58 -9.19 -13.54
CA ALA A 89 6.55 -10.01 -12.93
C ALA A 89 7.08 -11.41 -12.61
N THR A 90 6.96 -11.77 -11.33
CA THR A 90 7.32 -13.09 -10.80
C THR A 90 6.09 -13.87 -10.35
N HIS A 91 5.03 -13.13 -9.99
CA HIS A 91 3.79 -13.70 -9.48
C HIS A 91 2.57 -13.15 -10.19
N ILE A 92 1.48 -13.91 -10.13
CA ILE A 92 0.17 -13.56 -10.63
C ILE A 92 -0.89 -13.83 -9.57
N GLY A 93 -1.96 -13.04 -9.56
CA GLY A 93 -3.24 -13.44 -8.99
C GLY A 93 -4.37 -13.31 -10.01
N VAL A 94 -5.42 -14.11 -9.86
CA VAL A 94 -6.57 -14.13 -10.77
C VAL A 94 -7.87 -14.11 -9.98
N GLY A 95 -8.79 -13.24 -10.40
CA GLY A 95 -10.13 -13.11 -9.82
C GLY A 95 -11.19 -13.17 -10.89
N VAL A 96 -12.32 -13.81 -10.58
CA VAL A 96 -13.49 -13.83 -11.47
C VAL A 96 -14.78 -13.64 -10.68
N TYR A 97 -15.67 -12.79 -11.21
CA TYR A 97 -17.02 -12.62 -10.69
C TYR A 97 -18.00 -12.33 -11.83
N LYS A 98 -19.01 -13.18 -12.03
CA LYS A 98 -20.03 -13.01 -13.08
C LYS A 98 -19.45 -12.69 -14.48
N ASN A 99 -18.43 -13.42 -14.91
CA ASN A 99 -17.70 -13.22 -16.18
C ASN A 99 -16.87 -11.92 -16.29
N PHE A 100 -16.66 -11.22 -15.17
CA PHE A 100 -15.66 -10.16 -15.06
C PHE A 100 -14.38 -10.77 -14.51
N TRP A 101 -13.29 -10.59 -15.24
CA TRP A 101 -12.00 -11.22 -14.98
C TRP A 101 -10.98 -10.16 -14.63
N VAL A 102 -10.16 -10.48 -13.64
CA VAL A 102 -8.99 -9.72 -13.24
C VAL A 102 -7.79 -10.66 -13.30
N GLN A 103 -6.68 -10.21 -13.85
CA GLN A 103 -5.37 -10.76 -13.52
C GLN A 103 -4.46 -9.62 -13.06
N ILE A 104 -3.69 -9.86 -12.02
CA ILE A 104 -2.75 -8.91 -11.44
C ILE A 104 -1.35 -9.51 -11.47
N PHE A 105 -0.34 -8.69 -11.74
CA PHE A 105 1.06 -9.10 -11.70
C PHE A 105 1.82 -8.35 -10.60
N ALA A 106 2.76 -9.03 -9.95
CA ALA A 106 3.61 -8.43 -8.94
C ALA A 106 5.04 -9.01 -8.97
N LYS A 107 5.96 -8.27 -8.36
CA LYS A 107 7.34 -8.71 -8.12
C LYS A 107 7.53 -9.01 -6.63
N ASN A 108 7.77 -10.26 -6.25
CA ASN A 108 7.94 -10.64 -4.84
C ASN A 108 6.82 -10.08 -3.92
N PRO A 109 5.55 -10.47 -4.13
CA PRO A 109 4.40 -9.89 -3.44
C PRO A 109 4.41 -10.12 -1.92
N GLY A 110 5.19 -11.09 -1.42
CA GLY A 110 5.34 -11.33 0.01
C GLY A 110 6.23 -10.31 0.74
N GLN A 111 6.91 -9.41 0.02
CA GLN A 111 7.82 -8.45 0.63
C GLN A 111 7.06 -7.44 1.49
N LYS A 112 7.56 -7.24 2.71
CA LYS A 112 7.03 -6.29 3.69
C LYS A 112 8.16 -5.54 4.37
N TYR A 113 7.90 -4.29 4.71
CA TYR A 113 8.76 -3.45 5.52
C TYR A 113 8.15 -3.21 6.90
N THR A 114 9.01 -2.92 7.87
CA THR A 114 8.59 -2.49 9.20
C THR A 114 8.43 -0.98 9.20
N LEU A 115 7.26 -0.52 9.64
CA LEU A 115 7.07 0.86 10.09
C LEU A 115 7.10 0.85 11.62
N THR A 116 8.17 1.40 12.19
CA THR A 116 8.29 1.63 13.63
C THR A 116 7.64 2.96 13.95
N VAL A 117 6.74 2.99 14.94
CA VAL A 117 6.14 4.23 15.43
C VAL A 117 6.65 4.46 16.83
N TYR A 118 7.38 5.55 17.03
CA TYR A 118 8.11 5.87 18.24
C TYR A 118 7.60 7.17 18.88
N ALA A 119 7.07 7.07 20.11
CA ALA A 119 6.47 8.16 20.84
C ALA A 119 7.49 9.19 21.37
N ASN A 120 8.79 8.92 21.28
CA ASN A 120 9.86 9.86 21.60
C ASN A 120 9.70 10.55 22.97
N GLY A 121 9.74 9.74 24.03
CA GLY A 121 9.53 10.21 25.41
C GLY A 121 8.06 10.33 25.83
N GLY A 122 7.12 10.08 24.92
CA GLY A 122 5.71 9.83 25.23
C GLY A 122 5.38 8.33 25.27
N THR A 123 4.10 8.01 25.37
CA THR A 123 3.56 6.64 25.31
C THR A 123 2.28 6.59 24.49
N PHE A 124 1.89 5.39 24.04
CA PHE A 124 0.59 5.14 23.40
C PHE A 124 -0.36 4.48 24.40
N PRO A 125 -1.32 5.20 25.01
CA PRO A 125 -2.28 4.61 25.93
C PRO A 125 -3.09 3.47 25.30
N SER A 126 -3.45 3.60 24.02
CA SER A 126 -4.12 2.58 23.21
C SER A 126 -3.33 1.27 23.07
N LYS A 127 -2.00 1.31 23.30
CA LYS A 127 -1.09 0.17 23.27
C LYS A 127 -0.56 -0.20 24.66
N GLY A 128 -1.33 0.12 25.72
CA GLY A 128 -0.95 -0.20 27.10
C GLY A 128 0.24 0.61 27.61
N GLY A 129 0.41 1.84 27.13
CA GLY A 129 1.51 2.73 27.54
C GLY A 129 2.84 2.40 26.88
N ALA A 130 2.85 1.69 25.75
CA ALA A 130 4.08 1.40 25.03
C ALA A 130 4.72 2.69 24.48
N GLU A 131 6.05 2.79 24.53
CA GLU A 131 6.80 3.91 23.93
C GLU A 131 6.97 3.77 22.41
N ARG A 132 6.80 2.55 21.90
CA ARG A 132 6.86 2.25 20.46
C ARG A 132 6.01 1.04 20.10
N PHE A 133 5.60 0.98 18.84
CA PHE A 133 5.04 -0.23 18.24
C PHE A 133 5.46 -0.36 16.78
N GLU A 134 5.27 -1.55 16.21
CA GLU A 134 5.66 -1.85 14.84
C GLU A 134 4.46 -2.32 14.00
N MET A 135 4.49 -1.99 12.72
CA MET A 135 3.56 -2.50 11.72
C MET A 135 4.32 -3.14 10.56
N ARG A 136 3.83 -4.28 10.06
CA ARG A 136 4.39 -4.95 8.88
C ARG A 136 3.56 -4.58 7.66
N VAL A 137 4.10 -3.72 6.81
CA VAL A 137 3.39 -3.11 5.68
C VAL A 137 3.89 -3.72 4.36
N PRO A 138 3.01 -4.10 3.41
CA PRO A 138 3.43 -4.54 2.09
C PRO A 138 4.34 -3.53 1.40
N ALA A 139 5.36 -4.01 0.68
CA ALA A 139 6.27 -3.13 -0.05
C ALA A 139 5.51 -2.28 -1.08
N ARG A 140 5.84 -0.99 -1.14
CA ARG A 140 5.21 0.05 -1.99
C ARG A 140 3.75 0.36 -1.66
N ALA A 141 3.24 -0.14 -0.54
CA ALA A 141 1.97 0.31 0.00
C ALA A 141 2.15 1.62 0.78
N ASP A 142 1.03 2.33 0.92
CA ASP A 142 0.96 3.63 1.55
C ASP A 142 0.28 3.50 2.91
N VAL A 143 0.77 4.24 3.90
CA VAL A 143 0.18 4.30 5.24
C VAL A 143 -0.30 5.72 5.48
N LYS A 144 -1.62 5.89 5.61
CA LYS A 144 -2.24 7.15 6.03
C LYS A 144 -1.84 7.46 7.46
N LEU A 145 -1.16 8.58 7.69
CA LEU A 145 -0.69 8.93 9.03
C LEU A 145 -1.84 9.21 10.00
N SER A 146 -3.01 9.58 9.49
CA SER A 146 -4.23 9.77 10.29
C SER A 146 -4.79 8.49 10.91
N THR A 147 -4.33 7.30 10.48
CA THR A 147 -4.74 6.02 11.08
C THR A 147 -3.79 5.56 12.19
N ILE A 148 -2.70 6.29 12.42
CA ILE A 148 -1.71 6.01 13.45
C ILE A 148 -2.14 6.71 14.73
N ASP A 149 -2.21 5.95 15.83
CA ASP A 149 -2.53 6.49 17.15
C ASP A 149 -1.56 7.64 17.51
N ILE A 150 -2.08 8.74 18.02
CA ILE A 150 -1.27 9.87 18.49
C ILE A 150 -0.80 9.55 19.92
N PRO A 151 0.51 9.65 20.23
CA PRO A 151 1.01 9.39 21.57
C PRO A 151 0.65 10.53 22.54
N GLU A 152 0.79 10.26 23.82
CA GLU A 152 0.66 11.25 24.90
C GLU A 152 1.99 11.40 25.64
N LYS A 153 2.30 12.63 26.05
CA LYS A 153 3.46 12.97 26.86
C LYS A 153 3.08 14.07 27.85
N GLU A 154 3.28 13.81 29.14
CA GLU A 154 2.94 14.76 30.20
C GLU A 154 3.70 16.09 30.02
N GLY A 155 2.99 17.21 30.11
CA GLY A 155 3.56 18.56 29.96
C GLY A 155 3.97 18.95 28.54
N SER A 156 3.61 18.15 27.52
CA SER A 156 3.94 18.45 26.12
C SER A 156 2.73 18.29 25.19
N ASN A 157 2.71 19.08 24.12
CA ASN A 157 1.77 18.93 23.01
C ASN A 157 2.44 18.25 21.83
N PHE A 158 1.75 17.28 21.23
CA PHE A 158 2.21 16.61 20.01
C PHE A 158 2.18 17.60 18.83
N ILE A 159 3.32 17.77 18.16
CA ILE A 159 3.46 18.64 16.98
C ILE A 159 3.18 17.85 15.70
N GLY A 160 3.73 16.64 15.60
CA GLY A 160 3.77 15.91 14.34
C GLY A 160 4.79 14.76 14.33
N TRP A 161 4.91 14.14 13.17
CA TRP A 161 5.85 13.04 12.92
C TRP A 161 7.04 13.52 12.09
N THR A 162 8.25 13.15 12.47
CA THR A 162 9.38 13.10 11.53
C THR A 162 9.56 11.67 11.05
N GLU A 163 10.01 11.50 9.82
CA GLU A 163 10.34 10.19 9.25
C GLU A 163 11.86 9.99 9.31
N ILE A 164 12.27 8.82 9.81
CA ILE A 164 13.66 8.36 9.79
C ILE A 164 13.74 7.19 8.83
N ASP A 165 14.59 7.33 7.82
CA ASP A 165 15.01 6.23 6.96
C ASP A 165 16.02 5.37 7.73
N ASP A 166 15.66 4.13 8.06
CA ASP A 166 16.52 3.25 8.86
C ASP A 166 17.78 2.80 8.09
N THR A 167 17.80 2.91 6.76
CA THR A 167 18.94 2.56 5.91
C THR A 167 20.07 3.59 6.03
N PHE A 168 19.71 4.87 6.04
CA PHE A 168 20.67 5.98 6.07
C PHE A 168 20.74 6.68 7.43
N ASN A 169 19.81 6.34 8.34
CA ASN A 169 19.60 7.00 9.62
C ASN A 169 19.45 8.53 9.48
N ILE A 170 18.68 8.96 8.48
CA ILE A 170 18.41 10.36 8.17
C ILE A 170 16.99 10.68 8.63
N GLU A 171 16.87 11.64 9.55
CA GLU A 171 15.59 12.19 10.00
C GLU A 171 15.18 13.36 9.09
N SER A 172 13.96 13.36 8.59
CA SER A 172 13.45 14.38 7.67
C SER A 172 11.93 14.55 7.76
N GLY A 173 11.44 15.66 7.20
CA GLY A 173 10.02 15.85 6.90
C GLY A 173 9.11 15.87 8.12
N LEU A 174 9.18 16.93 8.95
CA LEU A 174 8.15 17.14 9.98
C LEU A 174 6.79 17.30 9.31
N THR A 175 5.91 16.38 9.61
CA THR A 175 4.53 16.36 9.17
C THR A 175 3.65 16.75 10.36
N ASP A 176 3.14 17.97 10.33
CA ASP A 176 2.32 18.51 11.42
C ASP A 176 0.93 17.89 11.49
N LEU A 177 0.20 18.26 12.55
CA LEU A 177 -1.11 17.71 12.83
C LEU A 177 -2.16 18.05 11.74
N ASP A 178 -2.04 19.18 11.05
CA ASP A 178 -2.97 19.57 10.00
C ASP A 178 -2.73 18.76 8.72
N ALA A 179 -1.46 18.54 8.36
CA ALA A 179 -1.07 17.63 7.29
C ALA A 179 -1.55 16.20 7.58
N ILE A 180 -1.37 15.71 8.81
CA ILE A 180 -1.87 14.39 9.25
C ILE A 180 -3.39 14.30 9.04
N LYS A 181 -4.15 15.29 9.53
CA LYS A 181 -5.62 15.32 9.41
C LYS A 181 -6.10 15.43 7.97
N SER A 182 -5.35 16.11 7.10
CA SER A 182 -5.65 16.20 5.66
C SER A 182 -5.41 14.88 4.90
N GLY A 183 -4.87 13.85 5.56
CA GLY A 183 -4.74 12.51 5.01
C GLY A 183 -3.41 12.24 4.32
N ILE A 184 -2.34 12.93 4.71
CA ILE A 184 -0.99 12.64 4.21
C ILE A 184 -0.59 11.18 4.50
N GLU A 185 0.19 10.61 3.58
CA GLU A 185 0.61 9.22 3.57
C GLU A 185 2.13 9.12 3.62
N THR A 186 2.65 8.06 4.23
CA THR A 186 4.05 7.63 4.05
C THR A 186 4.11 6.40 3.13
N HIS A 187 5.11 6.38 2.25
CA HIS A 187 5.30 5.35 1.24
C HIS A 187 6.36 4.33 1.67
N MET A 188 6.01 3.03 1.71
CA MET A 188 6.89 1.99 2.26
C MET A 188 7.86 1.39 1.23
N TYR A 189 8.98 2.07 0.98
CA TYR A 189 10.09 1.59 0.13
C TYR A 189 11.17 0.79 0.87
N ASP A 190 11.26 0.98 2.18
CA ASP A 190 12.24 0.43 3.12
C ASP A 190 11.64 0.41 4.53
N ASN A 191 12.42 -0.07 5.51
CA ASN A 191 12.04 0.08 6.91
C ASN A 191 12.18 1.56 7.32
N LYS A 192 11.21 2.04 8.09
CA LYS A 192 11.11 3.44 8.48
C LYS A 192 10.71 3.56 9.94
N THR A 193 11.11 4.67 10.55
CA THR A 193 10.62 5.07 11.87
C THR A 193 9.88 6.40 11.78
N LEU A 194 8.64 6.45 12.25
CA LEU A 194 7.95 7.70 12.56
C LEU A 194 8.23 8.07 14.01
N LYS A 195 8.85 9.24 14.20
CA LYS A 195 9.24 9.75 15.52
C LYS A 195 8.37 10.94 15.89
N ALA A 196 7.77 10.87 17.07
CA ALA A 196 6.93 11.95 17.57
C ALA A 196 7.77 13.20 17.91
N ASN A 197 7.23 14.36 17.57
CA ASN A 197 7.81 15.66 17.94
C ASN A 197 6.87 16.40 18.88
N TRP A 198 7.44 17.16 19.80
CA TRP A 198 6.75 17.71 20.96
C TRP A 198 7.14 19.18 21.14
N THR A 199 6.19 19.99 21.61
CA THR A 199 6.42 21.33 22.16
C THR A 199 6.00 21.33 23.62
N ASP A 200 6.68 22.13 24.45
CA ASP A 200 6.28 22.26 25.86
C ASP A 200 4.99 23.09 25.98
N THR A 201 4.16 22.76 26.97
CA THR A 201 2.88 23.45 27.21
C THR A 201 3.05 24.87 27.78
N SER A 202 4.26 25.29 28.15
CA SER A 202 4.54 26.56 28.84
C SER A 202 4.87 27.76 27.93
N ASP A 203 5.04 27.57 26.61
CA ASP A 203 5.51 28.63 25.71
C ASP A 203 4.42 29.60 25.22
N SER A 204 3.24 29.65 25.85
CA SER A 204 2.16 30.58 25.47
C SER A 204 1.95 31.76 26.44
N SER A 205 2.94 32.12 27.25
CA SER A 205 2.88 33.33 28.08
C SER A 205 4.19 34.12 28.01
N ASP A 206 4.38 34.90 26.96
CA ASP A 206 5.03 36.21 27.08
C ASP A 206 4.84 37.06 25.82
N SER A 207 3.85 37.96 25.88
CA SER A 207 3.93 39.29 25.27
C SER A 207 2.76 40.14 25.76
N SER A 208 2.89 40.66 26.97
CA SER A 208 2.18 41.86 27.39
C SER A 208 3.11 42.67 28.27
N ASP A 209 3.78 43.63 27.65
CA ASP A 209 4.25 44.88 28.25
C ASP A 209 4.01 46.02 27.23
#